data_AF-A0A6L9KCY4-F1
#
_entry.id   AF-A0A6L9KCY4-F1
#
_cell.length_a   1.000
_cell.length_b   1.000
_cell.length_c   1.000
_cell.angle_alpha   90.00
_cell.angle_beta   90.00
_cell.angle_gamma   90.00
#
_symmetry.space_group_name_H-M   'P 1'
#
loop_
_entity.id
_entity.type
_entity.pdbx_description
1 polymer ?
#
loop_
_entity_poly.entity_id
_entity_poly.type
_entity_poly.pdbx_seq_one_letter_code
_entity_poly.pdbx_strand_id
1 'polypeptide(L)'
;YLAKCYLFESKWQLAYDATTEIMSSNYGLLTDFQQVFLPENDNNKEIIFAVQHSVNDGQPSNYNGSIGDRLTAPGGPFYSQYGFHRPSQNLVNAFKTDASGLPLENNVNVVASDNVDPRLDITVGRPGIPYKDLGILYQDTWARDLATYGSFSPKKRIVSAKSPYYVTVWPYVNALNYYIIRYAEVVLWRAEAAVEIGKLEEARTLVNQIRNRAANTAFVKTLDGSANAANYTIAPYSTVWTSKIMAKTAVHLETRLETAMEGHRFFNLVRWGEADTVLNAYLLIEKTRRTHLTNAVFIKGKNEYFPIPQRYIDGLPIGMVTQNNGY
;
A
#
# COMPACT_ATOMS: atom_id res chain seq x y z
N TYR A 1 -4.53 -18.19 -2.19
CA TYR A 1 -5.84 -17.65 -2.65
C TYR A 1 -7.01 -18.06 -1.77
N LEU A 2 -7.20 -19.34 -1.44
CA LEU A 2 -8.33 -19.82 -0.62
C LEU A 2 -8.53 -19.04 0.69
N ALA A 3 -7.45 -18.80 1.46
CA ALA A 3 -7.49 -17.98 2.67
C ALA A 3 -8.09 -16.57 2.43
N LYS A 4 -7.75 -15.92 1.31
CA LYS A 4 -8.28 -14.60 0.94
C LYS A 4 -9.78 -14.67 0.65
N CYS A 5 -10.25 -15.72 -0.03
CA CYS A 5 -11.68 -15.93 -0.26
C CYS A 5 -12.43 -16.06 1.08
N TYR A 6 -11.94 -16.93 1.98
CA TYR A 6 -12.55 -17.08 3.31
C TYR A 6 -12.54 -15.79 4.13
N LEU A 7 -11.48 -15.00 4.03
CA LEU A 7 -11.40 -13.69 4.69
C LEU A 7 -12.47 -12.72 4.16
N PHE A 8 -12.66 -12.66 2.84
CA PHE A 8 -13.67 -11.80 2.20
C PHE A 8 -15.10 -12.29 2.47
N GLU A 9 -15.29 -13.59 2.69
CA GLU A 9 -16.55 -14.20 3.10
C GLU A 9 -16.77 -14.20 4.62
N SER A 10 -15.86 -13.62 5.42
CA SER A 10 -15.91 -13.63 6.88
C SER A 10 -15.94 -15.04 7.52
N LYS A 11 -15.41 -16.05 6.82
CA LYS A 11 -15.27 -17.43 7.31
C LYS A 11 -13.99 -17.57 8.16
N TRP A 12 -13.98 -16.94 9.33
CA TRP A 12 -12.76 -16.67 10.11
C TRP A 12 -11.96 -17.90 10.51
N GLN A 13 -12.61 -18.97 10.98
CA GLN A 13 -11.90 -20.19 11.34
C GLN A 13 -11.24 -20.85 10.11
N LEU A 14 -11.94 -20.89 8.98
CA LEU A 14 -11.38 -21.42 7.73
C LEU A 14 -10.24 -20.55 7.19
N ALA A 15 -10.34 -19.22 7.32
CA ALA A 15 -9.26 -18.30 6.96
C ALA A 15 -8.03 -18.51 7.87
N TYR A 16 -8.25 -18.68 9.18
CA TYR A 16 -7.22 -19.02 10.14
C TYR A 16 -6.54 -20.34 9.75
N ASP A 17 -7.29 -21.41 9.50
CA ASP A 17 -6.73 -22.72 9.18
C ASP A 17 -5.92 -22.68 7.86
N ALA A 18 -6.49 -22.08 6.80
CA ALA A 18 -5.82 -21.94 5.51
C ALA A 18 -4.56 -21.07 5.56
N THR A 19 -4.48 -20.08 6.46
CA THR A 19 -3.24 -19.31 6.66
C THR A 19 -2.18 -20.09 7.46
N THR A 20 -2.57 -21.03 8.34
CA THR A 20 -1.63 -21.93 9.03
C THR A 20 -0.78 -22.70 8.02
N GLU A 21 -1.42 -23.31 7.02
CA GLU A 21 -0.73 -24.12 6.00
C GLU A 21 0.34 -23.32 5.27
N ILE A 22 0.02 -22.07 4.89
CA ILE A 22 0.97 -21.18 4.20
C ILE A 22 2.11 -20.79 5.15
N MET A 23 1.81 -20.47 6.40
CA MET A 23 2.83 -20.09 7.39
C MET A 23 3.74 -21.24 7.81
N SER A 24 3.34 -22.49 7.57
CA SER A 24 4.18 -23.69 7.74
C SER A 24 5.01 -24.05 6.50
N SER A 25 4.92 -23.27 5.42
CA SER A 25 5.69 -23.48 4.19
C SER A 25 7.06 -22.78 4.23
N ASN A 26 7.78 -22.79 3.10
CA ASN A 26 9.07 -22.11 2.95
C ASN A 26 8.97 -20.61 2.64
N TYR A 27 7.75 -20.06 2.51
CA TYR A 27 7.56 -18.61 2.37
C TYR A 27 7.79 -17.89 3.71
N GLY A 28 8.19 -16.62 3.65
CA GLY A 28 8.45 -15.84 4.85
C GLY A 28 8.74 -14.38 4.55
N LEU A 29 8.73 -13.54 5.59
CA LEU A 29 9.11 -12.13 5.48
C LEU A 29 10.59 -11.99 5.13
N LEU A 30 10.91 -11.06 4.24
CA LEU A 30 12.27 -10.53 4.15
C LEU A 30 12.57 -9.66 5.36
N THR A 31 13.83 -9.64 5.80
CA THR A 31 14.28 -8.79 6.90
C THR A 31 14.16 -7.30 6.56
N ASP A 32 14.49 -6.94 5.33
CA ASP A 32 14.43 -5.56 4.84
C ASP A 32 13.22 -5.37 3.93
N PHE A 33 12.30 -4.47 4.33
CA PHE A 33 11.09 -4.16 3.57
C PHE A 33 11.40 -3.61 2.18
N GLN A 34 12.49 -2.87 2.01
CA GLN A 34 12.87 -2.29 0.72
C GLN A 34 13.17 -3.36 -0.32
N GLN A 35 13.81 -4.45 0.10
CA GLN A 35 14.24 -5.54 -0.78
C GLN A 35 13.05 -6.26 -1.42
N VAL A 36 11.85 -6.16 -0.86
CA VAL A 36 10.64 -6.78 -1.42
C VAL A 36 10.31 -6.19 -2.80
N PHE A 37 10.63 -4.91 -3.04
CA PHE A 37 10.17 -4.16 -4.22
C PHE A 37 11.31 -3.80 -5.19
N LEU A 38 12.30 -4.68 -5.29
CA LEU A 38 13.43 -4.56 -6.21
C LEU A 38 13.36 -5.66 -7.28
N PRO A 39 13.47 -5.35 -8.58
CA PRO A 39 13.48 -6.35 -9.64
C PRO A 39 14.56 -7.43 -9.44
N GLU A 40 15.71 -7.04 -8.90
CA GLU A 40 16.84 -7.91 -8.58
C GLU A 40 16.49 -9.01 -7.58
N ASN A 41 15.42 -8.80 -6.80
CA ASN A 41 14.97 -9.68 -5.75
C ASN A 41 13.55 -10.20 -6.03
N ASP A 42 13.09 -10.16 -7.28
CA ASP A 42 11.83 -10.80 -7.66
C ASP A 42 11.86 -12.31 -7.36
N ASN A 43 10.69 -12.87 -7.08
CA ASN A 43 10.52 -14.28 -6.67
C ASN A 43 11.27 -14.66 -5.38
N ASN A 44 11.58 -13.68 -4.54
CA ASN A 44 12.05 -13.93 -3.17
C ASN A 44 10.99 -14.65 -2.32
N LYS A 45 11.40 -15.11 -1.13
CA LYS A 45 10.56 -15.88 -0.21
C LYS A 45 9.32 -15.15 0.34
N GLU A 46 9.18 -13.83 0.17
CA GLU A 46 7.98 -13.09 0.55
C GLU A 46 6.93 -13.08 -0.57
N ILE A 47 7.29 -13.40 -1.82
CA ILE A 47 6.38 -13.36 -2.97
C ILE A 47 5.76 -14.74 -3.18
N ILE A 48 4.47 -14.89 -2.84
CA ILE A 48 3.74 -16.15 -2.99
C ILE A 48 3.20 -16.30 -4.41
N PHE A 49 2.65 -15.22 -4.96
CA PHE A 49 2.14 -15.21 -6.33
C PHE A 49 2.34 -13.85 -6.98
N ALA A 50 2.84 -13.85 -8.20
CA ALA A 50 3.14 -12.65 -8.96
C ALA A 50 2.95 -12.84 -10.46
N VAL A 51 2.54 -11.77 -11.14
CA VAL A 51 2.63 -11.66 -12.59
C VAL A 51 4.08 -11.36 -12.94
N GLN A 52 4.67 -12.21 -13.77
CA GLN A 52 6.06 -12.09 -14.20
C GLN A 52 6.16 -11.03 -15.29
N HIS A 53 7.09 -10.09 -15.12
CA HIS A 53 7.42 -9.08 -16.11
C HIS A 53 8.85 -9.29 -16.61
N SER A 54 9.08 -8.89 -17.85
CA SER A 54 10.40 -8.89 -18.48
C SER A 54 10.56 -7.67 -19.38
N VAL A 55 11.80 -7.24 -19.54
CA VAL A 55 12.19 -6.18 -20.49
C VAL A 55 13.44 -6.65 -21.22
N ASN A 56 13.69 -6.11 -22.41
CA ASN A 56 14.84 -6.50 -23.26
C ASN A 56 14.87 -8.00 -23.59
N ASP A 57 13.69 -8.64 -23.70
CA ASP A 57 13.51 -10.08 -23.93
C ASP A 57 13.29 -10.45 -25.40
N GLY A 58 13.51 -9.48 -26.31
CA GLY A 58 13.25 -9.62 -27.74
C GLY A 58 11.81 -9.34 -28.16
N GLN A 59 10.88 -9.05 -27.23
CA GLN A 59 9.53 -8.64 -27.59
C GLN A 59 9.53 -7.15 -28.04
N PRO A 60 9.18 -6.84 -29.30
CA PRO A 60 9.42 -5.51 -29.88
C PRO A 60 8.57 -4.37 -29.29
N SER A 61 7.46 -4.69 -28.60
CA SER A 61 6.53 -3.71 -28.04
C SER A 61 6.70 -3.48 -26.53
N ASN A 62 7.65 -4.19 -25.89
CA ASN A 62 7.81 -4.31 -24.45
C ASN A 62 6.50 -4.61 -23.68
N TYR A 63 5.59 -5.40 -24.25
CA TYR A 63 4.31 -5.75 -23.61
C TYR A 63 4.45 -6.75 -22.46
N ASN A 64 5.59 -7.44 -22.38
CA ASN A 64 5.92 -8.27 -21.23
C ASN A 64 6.42 -7.45 -20.03
N GLY A 65 6.71 -6.15 -20.21
CA GLY A 65 7.07 -5.25 -19.11
C GLY A 65 5.84 -4.79 -18.31
N SER A 66 6.06 -3.97 -17.29
CA SER A 66 5.02 -3.46 -16.39
C SER A 66 4.06 -2.45 -17.02
N ILE A 67 3.18 -2.92 -17.92
CA ILE A 67 2.25 -2.08 -18.67
C ILE A 67 1.21 -1.34 -17.81
N GLY A 68 0.83 -1.91 -16.67
CA GLY A 68 -0.10 -1.28 -15.73
C GLY A 68 0.50 -0.10 -14.97
N ASP A 69 1.83 -0.07 -14.81
CA ASP A 69 2.51 0.91 -13.97
C ASP A 69 3.03 2.12 -14.77
N ARG A 70 2.92 2.12 -16.10
CA ARG A 70 3.63 3.08 -16.97
C ARG A 70 3.23 4.55 -16.82
N LEU A 71 2.10 4.84 -16.15
CA LEU A 71 1.66 6.21 -15.87
C LEU A 71 2.10 6.71 -14.48
N THR A 72 2.71 5.85 -13.67
CA THR A 72 3.07 6.15 -12.27
C THR A 72 4.43 6.85 -12.13
N ALA A 73 5.13 7.10 -13.24
CA ALA A 73 6.41 7.82 -13.21
C ALA A 73 6.27 9.15 -12.47
N PRO A 74 7.16 9.42 -11.50
CA PRO A 74 7.00 10.54 -10.58
C PRO A 74 7.28 11.91 -11.23
N GLY A 75 7.93 11.94 -12.40
CA GLY A 75 8.47 13.13 -13.04
C GLY A 75 9.89 13.46 -12.58
N GLY A 76 10.30 14.72 -12.75
CA GLY A 76 11.64 15.19 -12.36
C GLY A 76 12.72 14.91 -13.42
N PRO A 77 14.00 15.10 -13.08
CA PRO A 77 15.10 15.06 -14.06
C PRO A 77 15.42 13.66 -14.59
N PHE A 78 14.94 12.60 -13.94
CA PHE A 78 15.26 11.21 -14.27
C PHE A 78 14.09 10.40 -14.85
N TYR A 79 12.84 10.88 -14.71
CA TYR A 79 11.67 10.14 -15.18
C TYR A 79 10.79 11.00 -16.08
N SER A 80 10.18 10.36 -17.08
CA SER A 80 9.10 10.96 -17.86
C SER A 80 7.97 11.47 -16.95
N GLN A 81 7.39 12.63 -17.27
CA GLN A 81 6.37 13.25 -16.44
C GLN A 81 4.95 12.80 -16.83
N TYR A 82 4.39 11.84 -16.09
CA TYR A 82 2.97 11.41 -16.23
C TYR A 82 2.13 11.84 -15.03
N GLY A 83 2.60 11.53 -13.81
CA GLY A 83 2.06 12.10 -12.57
C GLY A 83 0.87 11.38 -11.93
N PHE A 84 0.60 10.11 -12.27
CA PHE A 84 -0.52 9.35 -11.69
C PHE A 84 -0.14 8.65 -10.37
N HIS A 85 -1.16 8.12 -9.67
CA HIS A 85 -1.02 7.31 -8.45
C HIS A 85 -0.26 8.02 -7.32
N ARG A 86 -0.55 9.30 -7.11
CA ARG A 86 0.12 10.13 -6.09
C ARG A 86 -0.45 9.83 -4.68
N PRO A 87 0.42 9.60 -3.67
CA PRO A 87 0.00 9.44 -2.28
C PRO A 87 -0.76 10.65 -1.75
N SER A 88 -1.81 10.43 -0.95
CA SER A 88 -2.55 11.51 -0.28
C SER A 88 -1.81 12.01 0.97
N GLN A 89 -2.13 13.24 1.41
CA GLN A 89 -1.61 13.76 2.67
C GLN A 89 -2.05 12.89 3.86
N ASN A 90 -3.30 12.42 3.85
CA ASN A 90 -3.81 11.50 4.85
C ASN A 90 -3.00 10.20 4.95
N LEU A 91 -2.49 9.65 3.83
CA LEU A 91 -1.61 8.49 3.87
C LEU A 91 -0.26 8.83 4.50
N VAL A 92 0.37 9.94 4.12
CA VAL A 92 1.64 10.39 4.72
C VAL A 92 1.49 10.57 6.23
N ASN A 93 0.40 11.19 6.68
CA ASN A 93 0.13 11.42 8.09
C ASN A 93 -0.09 10.13 8.87
N ALA A 94 -0.59 9.07 8.24
CA ALA A 94 -0.82 7.78 8.90
C ALA A 94 0.49 7.08 9.31
N PHE A 95 1.62 7.43 8.70
CA PHE A 95 2.93 6.91 9.10
C PHE A 95 3.56 7.68 10.26
N LYS A 96 2.92 8.73 10.79
CA LYS A 96 3.42 9.46 11.96
C LYS A 96 3.36 8.58 13.20
N THR A 97 4.41 8.64 14.01
CA THR A 97 4.50 7.90 15.28
C THR A 97 4.74 8.85 16.45
N ASP A 98 4.45 8.36 17.66
CA ASP A 98 4.81 9.05 18.89
C ASP A 98 6.28 8.84 19.26
N ALA A 99 6.70 9.36 20.41
CA ALA A 99 8.06 9.18 20.93
C ALA A 99 8.40 7.71 21.25
N SER A 100 7.38 6.87 21.48
CA SER A 100 7.52 5.44 21.76
C SER A 100 7.47 4.59 20.49
N GLY A 101 7.30 5.20 19.30
CA GLY A 101 7.22 4.47 18.03
C GLY A 101 5.88 3.80 17.76
N LEU A 102 4.82 4.19 18.47
CA LEU A 102 3.45 3.74 18.19
C LEU A 102 2.74 4.73 17.25
N PRO A 103 1.76 4.28 16.44
CA PRO A 103 1.11 5.15 15.46
C PRO A 103 0.29 6.28 16.09
N LEU A 104 0.30 7.47 15.46
CA LEU A 104 -0.53 8.62 15.82
C LEU A 104 -1.64 8.87 14.77
N GLU A 105 -2.87 8.47 15.08
CA GLU A 105 -4.01 8.56 14.15
C GLU A 105 -4.78 9.90 14.22
N ASN A 106 -4.07 11.02 14.39
CA ASN A 106 -4.69 12.36 14.51
C ASN A 106 -4.82 13.10 13.16
N ASN A 107 -4.27 12.55 12.07
CA ASN A 107 -4.22 13.14 10.73
C ASN A 107 -3.61 14.56 10.66
N VAL A 108 -2.78 14.91 11.65
CA VAL A 108 -1.96 16.14 11.62
C VAL A 108 -0.83 15.96 10.62
N ASN A 109 -0.53 17.02 9.85
CA ASN A 109 0.51 16.97 8.83
C ASN A 109 1.88 16.66 9.43
N VAL A 110 2.59 15.72 8.81
CA VAL A 110 3.99 15.41 9.16
C VAL A 110 4.88 16.61 8.85
N VAL A 111 5.68 17.01 9.83
CA VAL A 111 6.75 18.01 9.70
C VAL A 111 8.11 17.39 10.01
N ALA A 112 9.21 18.11 9.73
CA ALA A 112 10.58 17.57 9.81
C ALA A 112 10.98 17.08 11.22
N SER A 113 10.41 17.65 12.29
CA SER A 113 10.70 17.26 13.67
C SER A 113 9.92 16.03 14.14
N ASP A 114 8.91 15.59 13.39
CA ASP A 114 8.06 14.47 13.79
C ASP A 114 8.77 13.12 13.63
N ASN A 115 8.43 12.19 14.52
CA ASN A 115 8.76 10.79 14.34
C ASN A 115 7.86 10.15 13.28
N VAL A 116 8.45 9.28 12.46
CA VAL A 116 7.73 8.56 11.41
C VAL A 116 8.18 7.10 11.32
N ASP A 117 7.28 6.25 10.87
CA ASP A 117 7.58 4.88 10.47
C ASP A 117 8.51 4.87 9.24
N PRO A 118 9.60 4.08 9.22
CA PRO A 118 10.57 4.03 8.12
C PRO A 118 9.96 3.62 6.77
N ARG A 119 8.82 2.91 6.77
CA ARG A 119 8.10 2.55 5.54
C ARG A 119 7.58 3.77 4.78
N LEU A 120 7.42 4.93 5.43
CA LEU A 120 6.97 6.16 4.77
C LEU A 120 7.87 6.51 3.58
N ASP A 121 9.16 6.67 3.83
CA ASP A 121 10.11 7.17 2.82
C ASP A 121 10.62 6.06 1.88
N ILE A 122 10.20 4.82 2.10
CA ILE A 122 10.30 3.69 1.16
C ILE A 122 9.09 3.69 0.22
N THR A 123 7.92 4.03 0.76
CA THR A 123 6.64 3.98 0.03
C THR A 123 6.38 5.22 -0.81
N VAL A 124 6.77 6.39 -0.29
CA VAL A 124 6.42 7.72 -0.80
C VAL A 124 7.69 8.53 -1.12
N GLY A 125 7.71 9.19 -2.28
CA GLY A 125 8.66 10.26 -2.56
C GLY A 125 8.18 11.55 -1.89
N ARG A 126 8.97 12.05 -0.95
CA ARG A 126 8.62 13.20 -0.10
C ARG A 126 9.64 14.33 -0.27
N PRO A 127 9.21 15.60 -0.40
CA PRO A 127 10.14 16.71 -0.63
C PRO A 127 11.27 16.74 0.40
N GLY A 128 12.51 16.92 -0.07
CA GLY A 128 13.70 16.95 0.78
C GLY A 128 14.26 15.58 1.18
N ILE A 129 13.64 14.47 0.77
CA ILE A 129 14.14 13.12 1.03
C ILE A 129 14.78 12.53 -0.23
N PRO A 130 15.92 11.82 -0.13
CA PRO A 130 16.52 11.15 -1.28
C PRO A 130 15.56 10.21 -2.00
N TYR A 131 15.55 10.31 -3.34
CA TYR A 131 14.71 9.48 -4.18
C TYR A 131 15.50 8.32 -4.78
N LYS A 132 15.33 7.12 -4.20
CA LYS A 132 16.06 5.90 -4.58
C LYS A 132 17.57 6.18 -4.57
N ASP A 133 18.32 5.62 -5.51
CA ASP A 133 19.77 5.76 -5.72
C ASP A 133 20.14 6.88 -6.70
N LEU A 134 19.22 7.83 -6.96
CA LEU A 134 19.43 8.85 -7.99
C LEU A 134 20.48 9.90 -7.61
N GLY A 135 20.86 9.99 -6.33
CA GLY A 135 21.81 10.99 -5.84
C GLY A 135 21.22 12.40 -5.76
N ILE A 136 19.90 12.51 -5.68
CA ILE A 136 19.17 13.79 -5.57
C ILE A 136 18.05 13.70 -4.54
N LEU A 137 17.70 14.86 -3.98
CA LEU A 137 16.49 15.01 -3.17
C LEU A 137 15.27 15.09 -4.08
N TYR A 138 14.19 14.42 -3.66
CA TYR A 138 12.91 14.60 -4.31
C TYR A 138 12.41 16.05 -4.11
N GLN A 139 11.81 16.63 -5.16
CA GLN A 139 11.21 17.96 -5.12
C GLN A 139 9.73 17.87 -5.48
N ASP A 140 8.91 18.73 -4.89
CA ASP A 140 7.47 18.79 -5.18
C ASP A 140 7.16 19.19 -6.62
N THR A 141 8.05 19.95 -7.26
CA THR A 141 8.03 20.33 -8.68
C THR A 141 8.03 19.15 -9.65
N TRP A 142 8.31 17.93 -9.19
CA TRP A 142 8.18 16.73 -10.02
C TRP A 142 6.72 16.41 -10.32
N ALA A 143 5.81 16.84 -9.45
CA ALA A 143 4.38 16.73 -9.67
C ALA A 143 3.98 17.44 -10.97
N ARG A 144 3.35 16.71 -11.88
CA ARG A 144 2.83 17.26 -13.14
C ARG A 144 1.80 18.36 -12.90
N ASP A 145 0.95 18.18 -11.90
CA ASP A 145 0.01 19.18 -11.41
C ASP A 145 0.05 19.20 -9.89
N LEU A 146 0.98 20.01 -9.37
CA LEU A 146 1.23 20.17 -7.95
C LEU A 146 0.02 20.75 -7.21
N ALA A 147 -0.64 21.75 -7.81
CA ALA A 147 -1.75 22.46 -7.18
C ALA A 147 -2.95 21.52 -6.93
N THR A 148 -3.25 20.65 -7.90
CA THR A 148 -4.40 19.76 -7.81
C THR A 148 -4.11 18.50 -6.98
N TYR A 149 -2.93 17.88 -7.15
CA TYR A 149 -2.65 16.54 -6.61
C TYR A 149 -1.62 16.51 -5.48
N GLY A 150 -0.90 17.60 -5.25
CA GLY A 150 0.06 17.73 -4.17
C GLY A 150 1.45 17.19 -4.44
N SER A 151 2.30 17.35 -3.43
CA SER A 151 3.76 17.25 -3.56
C SER A 151 4.30 15.83 -3.59
N PHE A 152 3.58 14.81 -3.10
CA PHE A 152 4.12 13.46 -2.93
C PHE A 152 4.08 12.62 -4.21
N SER A 153 5.04 11.72 -4.39
CA SER A 153 5.05 10.75 -5.50
C SER A 153 5.00 9.30 -5.00
N PRO A 154 4.55 8.33 -5.83
CA PRO A 154 4.76 6.92 -5.53
C PRO A 154 6.27 6.63 -5.49
N LYS A 155 6.72 5.68 -4.65
CA LYS A 155 8.12 5.23 -4.58
C LYS A 155 8.27 3.71 -4.40
N LYS A 156 7.36 3.06 -3.66
CA LYS A 156 7.41 1.62 -3.34
C LYS A 156 7.70 0.73 -4.56
N ARG A 157 6.90 0.86 -5.63
CA ARG A 157 7.00 0.07 -6.87
C ARG A 157 7.63 0.83 -8.05
N ILE A 158 8.30 1.96 -7.78
CA ILE A 158 9.05 2.66 -8.81
C ILE A 158 10.45 2.05 -8.88
N VAL A 159 10.77 1.45 -10.02
CA VAL A 159 12.13 1.01 -10.35
C VAL A 159 13.00 2.24 -10.60
N SER A 160 14.24 2.22 -10.10
CA SER A 160 15.17 3.31 -10.32
C SER A 160 15.43 3.55 -11.81
N ALA A 161 15.47 4.81 -12.23
CA ALA A 161 15.91 5.19 -13.57
C ALA A 161 17.37 4.78 -13.88
N LYS A 162 18.18 4.46 -12.86
CA LYS A 162 19.54 3.93 -13.02
C LYS A 162 19.60 2.40 -13.11
N SER A 163 18.50 1.70 -12.81
CA SER A 163 18.47 0.24 -12.85
C SER A 163 18.45 -0.26 -14.29
N PRO A 164 19.16 -1.36 -14.62
CA PRO A 164 19.09 -1.98 -15.95
C PRO A 164 17.70 -2.58 -16.25
N TYR A 165 16.85 -2.73 -15.23
CA TYR A 165 15.48 -3.20 -15.35
C TYR A 165 14.47 -2.08 -15.65
N TYR A 166 14.93 -0.84 -15.83
CA TYR A 166 14.12 0.30 -16.26
C TYR A 166 14.40 0.60 -17.75
N VAL A 167 13.34 0.69 -18.56
CA VAL A 167 13.45 0.98 -19.99
C VAL A 167 12.76 2.31 -20.32
N THR A 168 13.55 3.22 -20.87
CA THR A 168 13.14 4.57 -21.26
C THR A 168 12.47 4.57 -22.63
N VAL A 169 11.22 4.13 -22.67
CA VAL A 169 10.32 4.21 -23.84
C VAL A 169 9.10 5.07 -23.53
N TRP A 170 8.28 5.39 -24.53
CA TRP A 170 7.03 6.13 -24.32
C TRP A 170 5.82 5.16 -24.41
N PRO A 171 5.04 4.96 -23.33
CA PRO A 171 5.36 5.21 -21.93
C PRO A 171 6.42 4.24 -21.39
N TYR A 172 7.14 4.60 -20.32
CA TYR A 172 8.23 3.79 -19.78
C TYR A 172 7.75 2.40 -19.34
N VAL A 173 8.66 1.43 -19.26
CA VAL A 173 8.40 0.12 -18.67
C VAL A 173 9.53 -0.31 -17.76
N ASN A 174 9.25 -1.30 -16.91
CA ASN A 174 10.28 -1.97 -16.13
C ASN A 174 9.94 -3.46 -15.96
N ALA A 175 10.90 -4.21 -15.43
CA ALA A 175 10.77 -5.64 -15.19
C ALA A 175 10.29 -6.02 -13.78
N LEU A 176 9.92 -5.06 -12.92
CA LEU A 176 9.45 -5.39 -11.57
C LEU A 176 8.14 -6.17 -11.66
N ASN A 177 8.12 -7.39 -11.14
CA ASN A 177 6.93 -8.21 -11.12
C ASN A 177 5.76 -7.53 -10.37
N TYR A 178 4.53 -7.83 -10.79
CA TYR A 178 3.35 -7.39 -10.06
C TYR A 178 2.94 -8.44 -9.02
N TYR A 179 3.10 -8.10 -7.74
CA TYR A 179 2.83 -9.01 -6.64
C TYR A 179 1.33 -9.06 -6.36
N ILE A 180 0.76 -10.25 -6.46
CA ILE A 180 -0.67 -10.49 -6.24
C ILE A 180 -0.93 -10.95 -4.80
N ILE A 181 0.00 -11.73 -4.24
CA ILE A 181 -0.02 -12.19 -2.84
C ILE A 181 1.40 -12.14 -2.29
N ARG A 182 1.61 -11.33 -1.25
CA ARG A 182 2.82 -11.36 -0.41
C ARG A 182 2.59 -12.11 0.89
N TYR A 183 3.65 -12.66 1.48
CA TYR A 183 3.59 -13.32 2.79
C TYR A 183 3.19 -12.35 3.90
N ALA A 184 3.53 -11.06 3.82
CA ALA A 184 3.07 -10.06 4.79
C ALA A 184 1.54 -9.91 4.81
N GLU A 185 0.85 -10.04 3.66
CA GLU A 185 -0.62 -10.06 3.64
C GLU A 185 -1.14 -11.30 4.37
N VAL A 186 -0.51 -12.47 4.20
CA VAL A 186 -0.91 -13.71 4.89
C VAL A 186 -0.77 -13.57 6.40
N VAL A 187 0.32 -12.97 6.89
CA VAL A 187 0.52 -12.67 8.32
C VAL A 187 -0.60 -11.78 8.86
N LEU A 188 -0.99 -10.76 8.10
CA LEU A 188 -2.05 -9.82 8.49
C LEU A 188 -3.46 -10.44 8.37
N TRP A 189 -3.72 -11.28 7.37
CA TRP A 189 -4.96 -12.06 7.27
C TRP A 189 -5.09 -13.04 8.42
N ARG A 190 -3.99 -13.68 8.82
CA ARG A 190 -3.93 -14.53 10.01
C ARG A 190 -4.23 -13.73 11.27
N ALA A 191 -3.62 -12.55 11.43
CA ALA A 191 -3.87 -11.68 12.57
C ALA A 191 -5.34 -11.24 12.64
N GLU A 192 -5.93 -10.88 11.50
CA GLU A 192 -7.34 -10.50 11.41
C GLU A 192 -8.27 -11.67 11.80
N ALA A 193 -8.05 -12.85 11.21
CA ALA A 193 -8.81 -14.04 11.56
C ALA A 193 -8.64 -14.42 13.05
N ALA A 194 -7.43 -14.30 13.60
CA ALA A 194 -7.13 -14.53 15.00
C ALA A 194 -7.91 -13.57 15.92
N VAL A 195 -8.00 -12.28 15.59
CA VAL A 195 -8.86 -11.32 16.31
C VAL A 195 -10.31 -11.78 16.30
N GLU A 196 -10.80 -12.20 15.13
CA GLU A 196 -12.21 -12.55 14.97
C GLU A 196 -12.62 -13.80 15.76
N ILE A 197 -11.71 -14.79 15.90
CA ILE A 197 -11.90 -16.01 16.70
C ILE A 197 -11.42 -15.89 18.16
N GLY A 198 -11.06 -14.69 18.64
CA GLY A 198 -10.74 -14.43 20.05
C GLY A 198 -9.27 -14.70 20.45
N LYS A 199 -8.37 -14.93 19.52
CA LYS A 199 -6.92 -15.11 19.74
C LYS A 199 -6.17 -13.79 19.68
N LEU A 200 -6.55 -12.86 20.56
CA LEU A 200 -6.10 -11.46 20.50
C LEU A 200 -4.58 -11.30 20.67
N GLU A 201 -3.98 -12.10 21.55
CA GLU A 201 -2.54 -12.03 21.82
C GLU A 201 -1.69 -12.62 20.68
N GLU A 202 -2.22 -13.62 19.97
CA GLU A 202 -1.62 -14.11 18.73
C GLU A 202 -1.65 -13.01 17.66
N ALA A 203 -2.78 -12.31 17.51
CA ALA A 203 -2.90 -11.20 16.57
C ALA A 203 -1.90 -10.08 16.87
N ARG A 204 -1.69 -9.73 18.15
CA ARG A 204 -0.66 -8.77 18.58
C ARG A 204 0.73 -9.21 18.15
N THR A 205 1.05 -10.48 18.38
CA THR A 205 2.34 -11.06 18.04
C THR A 205 2.60 -10.99 16.53
N LEU A 206 1.59 -11.30 15.71
CA LEU A 206 1.68 -11.24 14.24
C LEU A 206 1.83 -9.81 13.72
N VAL A 207 1.08 -8.85 14.27
CA VAL A 207 1.27 -7.42 13.97
C VAL A 207 2.68 -6.97 14.35
N ASN A 208 3.18 -7.40 15.52
CA ASN A 208 4.53 -7.10 15.95
C ASN A 208 5.61 -7.71 15.05
N GLN A 209 5.37 -8.85 14.38
CA GLN A 209 6.30 -9.37 13.37
C GLN A 209 6.48 -8.37 12.21
N ILE A 210 5.39 -7.79 11.70
CA ILE A 210 5.44 -6.78 10.64
C ILE A 210 6.15 -5.51 11.13
N ARG A 211 5.83 -5.04 12.34
CA ARG A 211 6.43 -3.85 12.94
C ARG A 211 7.92 -4.00 13.22
N ASN A 212 8.35 -5.16 13.74
CA ASN A 212 9.75 -5.48 13.96
C ASN A 212 10.53 -5.53 12.64
N ARG A 213 9.93 -6.08 11.58
CA ARG A 213 10.53 -6.05 10.23
C ARG A 213 10.68 -4.61 9.74
N ALA A 214 9.65 -3.77 9.90
CA ALA A 214 9.74 -2.36 9.55
C ALA A 214 10.83 -1.63 10.35
N ALA A 215 10.99 -1.92 11.66
CA ALA A 215 12.04 -1.37 12.50
C ALA A 215 13.46 -1.77 12.04
N ASN A 216 13.61 -2.96 11.47
CA ASN A 216 14.89 -3.51 11.00
C ASN A 216 15.21 -3.19 9.53
N THR A 217 14.30 -2.54 8.80
CA THR A 217 14.53 -2.12 7.42
C THR A 217 15.69 -1.13 7.35
N ALA A 218 16.47 -1.15 6.27
CA ALA A 218 17.50 -0.13 6.09
C ALA A 218 16.82 1.25 6.02
N PHE A 219 17.21 2.19 6.86
CA PHE A 219 16.64 3.54 6.83
C PHE A 219 17.18 4.33 5.65
N VAL A 220 16.32 5.16 5.05
CA VAL A 220 16.76 6.10 4.01
C VAL A 220 17.74 7.09 4.64
N LYS A 221 18.91 7.23 4.05
CA LYS A 221 19.97 8.14 4.53
C LYS A 221 19.92 9.46 3.79
N THR A 222 20.58 10.49 4.33
CA THR A 222 20.93 11.73 3.62
C THR A 222 21.80 11.43 2.40
N LEU A 223 21.92 12.38 1.45
CA LEU A 223 22.66 12.14 0.19
C LEU A 223 24.15 11.82 0.40
N ASP A 224 24.76 12.37 1.44
CA ASP A 224 26.13 12.09 1.86
C ASP A 224 26.26 10.81 2.71
N GLY A 225 25.14 10.15 3.02
CA GLY A 225 25.08 8.94 3.84
C GLY A 225 25.34 9.16 5.34
N SER A 226 25.56 10.39 5.79
CA SER A 226 26.02 10.68 7.15
C SER A 226 24.95 10.51 8.24
N ALA A 227 23.67 10.68 7.88
CA ALA A 227 22.56 10.60 8.83
C ALA A 227 21.31 9.94 8.21
N ASN A 228 20.32 9.64 9.05
CA ASN A 228 18.98 9.28 8.57
C ASN A 228 18.30 10.51 7.95
N ALA A 229 17.55 10.31 6.86
CA ALA A 229 16.85 11.41 6.18
C ALA A 229 15.62 11.94 6.95
N ALA A 230 15.13 11.20 7.94
CA ALA A 230 14.07 11.61 8.86
C ALA A 230 14.23 10.93 10.23
N ASN A 231 13.40 11.34 11.20
CA ASN A 231 13.34 10.73 12.52
C ASN A 231 12.55 9.41 12.47
N TYR A 232 13.21 8.34 12.04
CA TYR A 232 12.58 7.02 11.95
C TYR A 232 12.44 6.37 13.33
N THR A 233 11.19 6.22 13.78
CA THR A 233 10.87 5.64 15.09
C THR A 233 9.64 4.75 14.97
N ILE A 234 9.83 3.46 15.24
CA ILE A 234 8.77 2.45 15.27
C ILE A 234 9.10 1.41 16.34
N ALA A 235 8.08 0.96 17.08
CA ALA A 235 8.21 -0.08 18.09
C ALA A 235 7.05 -1.07 18.05
N PRO A 236 7.24 -2.33 18.48
CA PRO A 236 6.15 -3.27 18.68
C PRO A 236 5.22 -2.79 19.80
N TYR A 237 3.94 -3.20 19.75
CA TYR A 237 3.03 -3.05 20.88
C TYR A 237 3.53 -3.92 22.04
N SER A 238 3.76 -3.35 23.22
CA SER A 238 4.27 -4.09 24.39
C SER A 238 3.16 -4.67 25.28
N THR A 239 2.00 -4.02 25.33
CA THR A 239 0.86 -4.41 26.16
C THR A 239 0.04 -5.52 25.50
N VAL A 240 -0.26 -6.58 26.26
CA VAL A 240 -1.16 -7.67 25.85
C VAL A 240 -2.52 -7.11 25.40
N TRP A 241 -3.04 -7.63 24.29
CA TRP A 241 -4.35 -7.19 23.78
C TRP A 241 -5.48 -7.98 24.43
N THR A 242 -6.36 -7.26 25.13
CA THR A 242 -7.53 -7.83 25.80
C THR A 242 -8.86 -7.33 25.23
N SER A 243 -8.83 -6.31 24.36
CA SER A 243 -10.01 -5.76 23.69
C SER A 243 -10.01 -6.13 22.21
N LYS A 244 -11.07 -6.83 21.78
CA LYS A 244 -11.26 -7.19 20.36
C LYS A 244 -11.29 -5.96 19.45
N ILE A 245 -11.92 -4.88 19.91
CA ILE A 245 -12.01 -3.61 19.15
C ILE A 245 -10.63 -3.00 18.96
N MET A 246 -9.84 -2.89 20.04
CA MET A 246 -8.47 -2.36 19.97
C MET A 246 -7.59 -3.21 19.04
N ALA A 247 -7.64 -4.55 19.19
CA ALA A 247 -6.88 -5.47 18.36
C ALA A 247 -7.26 -5.35 16.87
N LYS A 248 -8.56 -5.26 16.58
CA LYS A 248 -9.06 -5.06 15.21
C LYS A 248 -8.55 -3.76 14.60
N THR A 249 -8.67 -2.65 15.32
CA THR A 249 -8.15 -1.35 14.88
C THR A 249 -6.65 -1.41 14.59
N ALA A 250 -5.86 -2.03 15.47
CA ALA A 250 -4.43 -2.17 15.28
C ALA A 250 -4.08 -3.04 14.05
N VAL A 251 -4.79 -4.14 13.82
CA VAL A 251 -4.61 -4.99 12.62
C VAL A 251 -4.99 -4.24 11.34
N HIS A 252 -6.11 -3.50 11.34
CA HIS A 252 -6.55 -2.70 10.19
C HIS A 252 -5.55 -1.59 9.86
N LEU A 253 -4.99 -0.94 10.88
CA LEU A 253 -3.98 0.09 10.73
C LEU A 253 -2.66 -0.50 10.20
N GLU A 254 -2.15 -1.58 10.79
CA GLU A 254 -0.91 -2.20 10.33
C GLU A 254 -1.06 -2.69 8.88
N THR A 255 -2.23 -3.23 8.52
CA THR A 255 -2.55 -3.59 7.13
C THR A 255 -2.50 -2.39 6.20
N ARG A 256 -3.03 -1.23 6.62
CA ARG A 256 -3.00 0.00 5.85
C ARG A 256 -1.58 0.48 5.57
N LEU A 257 -0.70 0.44 6.57
CA LEU A 257 0.68 0.92 6.46
C LEU A 257 1.54 -0.04 5.62
N GLU A 258 1.42 -1.34 5.90
CA GLU A 258 2.18 -2.39 5.25
C GLU A 258 1.86 -2.48 3.74
N THR A 259 0.56 -2.42 3.38
CA THR A 259 0.08 -2.58 2.00
C THR A 259 -0.18 -1.25 1.27
N ALA A 260 0.34 -0.14 1.81
CA ALA A 260 0.17 1.18 1.22
C ALA A 260 0.64 1.21 -0.25
N MET A 261 -0.17 1.79 -1.13
CA MET A 261 0.07 1.89 -2.58
C MET A 261 0.06 0.56 -3.36
N GLU A 262 -0.51 -0.51 -2.80
CA GLU A 262 -0.59 -1.84 -3.45
C GLU A 262 -2.02 -2.20 -3.90
N GLY A 263 -2.97 -1.26 -3.84
CA GLY A 263 -4.33 -1.44 -4.39
C GLY A 263 -5.35 -2.14 -3.48
N HIS A 264 -5.00 -2.44 -2.22
CA HIS A 264 -5.88 -3.19 -1.32
C HIS A 264 -6.85 -2.35 -0.48
N ARG A 265 -6.53 -1.08 -0.21
CA ARG A 265 -7.19 -0.28 0.85
C ARG A 265 -8.71 -0.19 0.69
N PHE A 266 -9.20 0.10 -0.51
CA PHE A 266 -10.64 0.26 -0.74
C PHE A 266 -11.39 -1.06 -0.49
N PHE A 267 -10.92 -2.17 -1.05
CA PHE A 267 -11.52 -3.48 -0.86
C PHE A 267 -11.51 -3.94 0.60
N ASN A 268 -10.43 -3.64 1.33
CA ASN A 268 -10.35 -3.89 2.77
C ASN A 268 -11.42 -3.09 3.53
N LEU A 269 -11.59 -1.80 3.23
CA LEU A 269 -12.63 -0.99 3.88
C LEU A 269 -14.05 -1.50 3.59
N VAL A 270 -14.32 -1.94 2.35
CA VAL A 270 -15.62 -2.50 1.97
C VAL A 270 -15.90 -3.80 2.72
N ARG A 271 -14.98 -4.76 2.72
CA ARG A 271 -15.18 -6.05 3.42
C ARG A 271 -15.20 -5.92 4.94
N TRP A 272 -14.58 -4.88 5.50
CA TRP A 272 -14.69 -4.55 6.92
C TRP A 272 -16.02 -3.89 7.28
N GLY A 273 -16.78 -3.41 6.30
CA GLY A 273 -18.00 -2.63 6.53
C GLY A 273 -17.72 -1.21 7.02
N GLU A 274 -16.52 -0.69 6.78
CA GLU A 274 -16.01 0.59 7.29
C GLU A 274 -15.85 1.66 6.20
N ALA A 275 -16.14 1.33 4.92
CA ALA A 275 -15.92 2.20 3.79
C ALA A 275 -16.63 3.55 3.91
N ASP A 276 -17.91 3.56 4.28
CA ASP A 276 -18.69 4.79 4.43
C ASP A 276 -18.12 5.72 5.51
N THR A 277 -17.81 5.15 6.66
CA THR A 277 -17.31 5.90 7.83
C THR A 277 -15.93 6.46 7.55
N VAL A 278 -15.01 5.61 7.07
CA VAL A 278 -13.62 6.01 6.84
C VAL A 278 -13.48 6.96 5.65
N LEU A 279 -14.18 6.71 4.53
CA LEU A 279 -14.05 7.55 3.35
C LEU A 279 -14.73 8.92 3.54
N ASN A 280 -15.88 9.01 4.22
CA ASN A 280 -16.47 10.31 4.51
C ASN A 280 -15.63 11.11 5.52
N ALA A 281 -15.02 10.47 6.53
CA ALA A 281 -14.07 11.14 7.42
C ALA A 281 -12.81 11.65 6.67
N TYR A 282 -12.30 10.85 5.73
CA TYR A 282 -11.22 11.26 4.83
C TYR A 282 -11.63 12.48 3.98
N LEU A 283 -12.79 12.43 3.32
CA LEU A 283 -13.28 13.49 2.43
C LEU A 283 -13.55 14.79 3.18
N LEU A 284 -14.05 14.72 4.43
CA LEU A 284 -14.28 15.89 5.27
C LEU A 284 -13.02 16.74 5.45
N ILE A 285 -11.85 16.08 5.58
CA ILE A 285 -10.57 16.75 5.78
C ILE A 285 -9.90 17.06 4.44
N GLU A 286 -9.79 16.09 3.53
CA GLU A 286 -9.02 16.26 2.29
C GLU A 286 -9.65 17.25 1.31
N LYS A 287 -10.97 17.48 1.36
CA LYS A 287 -11.59 18.53 0.54
C LYS A 287 -11.08 19.94 0.86
N THR A 288 -10.54 20.15 2.06
CA THR A 288 -9.87 21.42 2.42
C THR A 288 -8.43 21.50 1.89
N ARG A 289 -7.83 20.36 1.53
CA ARG A 289 -6.48 20.23 0.99
C ARG A 289 -6.46 20.12 -0.55
N ARG A 290 -7.56 19.66 -1.15
CA ARG A 290 -7.69 19.31 -2.57
C ARG A 290 -9.06 19.73 -3.12
N THR A 291 -9.08 20.71 -4.01
CA THR A 291 -10.30 21.32 -4.56
C THR A 291 -11.15 20.36 -5.41
N HIS A 292 -10.54 19.38 -6.08
CA HIS A 292 -11.29 18.38 -6.84
C HIS A 292 -12.15 17.45 -5.94
N LEU A 293 -11.95 17.48 -4.62
CA LEU A 293 -12.73 16.71 -3.65
C LEU A 293 -13.86 17.53 -2.99
N THR A 294 -14.03 18.81 -3.35
CA THR A 294 -14.99 19.73 -2.67
C THR A 294 -16.41 19.16 -2.59
N ASN A 295 -16.88 18.50 -3.65
CA ASN A 295 -18.22 17.92 -3.73
C ASN A 295 -18.24 16.39 -3.60
N ALA A 296 -17.11 15.78 -3.26
CA ALA A 296 -17.02 14.33 -3.12
C ALA A 296 -17.78 13.86 -1.88
N VAL A 297 -18.57 12.80 -2.05
CA VAL A 297 -19.32 12.13 -0.99
C VAL A 297 -19.32 10.63 -1.25
N PHE A 298 -19.20 9.83 -0.19
CA PHE A 298 -19.40 8.39 -0.28
C PHE A 298 -20.78 8.03 0.26
N ILE A 299 -21.60 7.38 -0.56
CA ILE A 299 -22.95 6.95 -0.22
C ILE A 299 -22.93 5.45 0.10
N LYS A 300 -23.26 5.12 1.35
CA LYS A 300 -23.39 3.75 1.83
C LYS A 300 -24.49 3.00 1.07
N GLY A 301 -24.21 1.76 0.69
CA GLY A 301 -25.12 0.89 -0.05
C GLY A 301 -25.20 1.21 -1.55
N LYS A 302 -24.32 2.09 -2.06
CA LYS A 302 -24.21 2.45 -3.48
C LYS A 302 -22.77 2.38 -3.96
N ASN A 303 -21.85 3.06 -3.28
CA ASN A 303 -20.49 3.28 -3.79
C ASN A 303 -19.48 2.18 -3.43
N GLU A 304 -19.90 1.13 -2.73
CA GLU A 304 -19.06 -0.01 -2.37
C GLU A 304 -18.64 -0.85 -3.59
N TYR A 305 -19.48 -0.89 -4.63
CA TYR A 305 -19.21 -1.64 -5.85
C TYR A 305 -19.47 -0.78 -7.09
N PHE A 306 -18.88 -1.17 -8.22
CA PHE A 306 -19.17 -0.54 -9.51
C PHE A 306 -20.55 -0.96 -10.03
N PRO A 307 -21.23 -0.08 -10.80
CA PRO A 307 -22.44 -0.49 -11.53
C PRO A 307 -22.10 -1.64 -12.45
N ILE A 308 -23.01 -2.59 -12.57
CA ILE A 308 -23.01 -3.51 -13.69
C ILE A 308 -23.18 -2.65 -14.95
N PRO A 309 -22.27 -2.74 -15.96
CA PRO A 309 -22.35 -1.91 -17.15
C PRO A 309 -23.72 -2.04 -17.83
N GLN A 310 -24.41 -0.91 -18.08
CA GLN A 310 -25.78 -0.94 -18.61
C GLN A 310 -25.88 -1.71 -19.93
N ARG A 311 -24.90 -1.55 -20.83
CA ARG A 311 -24.80 -2.30 -22.09
C ARG A 311 -24.78 -3.81 -21.91
N TYR A 312 -24.26 -4.32 -20.78
CA TYR A 312 -24.27 -5.75 -20.49
C TYR A 312 -25.66 -6.23 -20.09
N ILE A 313 -26.41 -5.44 -19.31
CA ILE A 313 -27.79 -5.74 -18.93
C ILE A 313 -28.70 -5.69 -20.18
N ASP A 314 -28.57 -4.63 -20.99
CA ASP A 314 -29.39 -4.44 -22.20
C ASP A 314 -29.16 -5.54 -23.26
N GLY A 315 -28.00 -6.18 -23.23
CA GLY A 315 -27.63 -7.27 -24.15
C GLY A 315 -28.18 -8.64 -23.74
N LEU A 316 -28.83 -8.76 -22.58
CA LEU A 316 -29.36 -10.01 -22.05
C LEU A 316 -30.90 -9.98 -21.99
N PRO A 317 -31.57 -11.15 -22.01
CA PRO A 317 -33.00 -11.22 -21.77
C PRO A 317 -33.42 -10.52 -20.47
N ILE A 318 -34.57 -9.84 -20.52
CA ILE A 318 -35.13 -9.10 -19.39
C ILE A 318 -35.21 -10.01 -18.16
N GLY A 319 -34.63 -9.56 -17.04
CA GLY A 319 -34.66 -10.26 -15.76
C GLY A 319 -33.53 -11.25 -15.51
N MET A 320 -32.61 -11.49 -16.47
CA MET A 320 -31.45 -12.37 -16.23
C MET A 320 -30.38 -11.76 -15.32
N VAL A 321 -30.20 -10.44 -15.39
CA VAL A 321 -29.22 -9.71 -14.58
C VAL A 321 -29.92 -8.53 -13.93
N THR A 322 -29.84 -8.45 -12.62
CA THR A 322 -30.35 -7.32 -11.84
C THR A 322 -29.20 -6.39 -11.52
N GLN A 323 -29.42 -5.09 -11.66
CA GLN A 323 -28.45 -4.09 -11.23
C GLN A 323 -28.20 -4.23 -9.71
N ASN A 324 -27.01 -3.84 -9.28
CA ASN A 324 -26.73 -3.72 -7.86
C ASN A 324 -27.67 -2.66 -7.22
N ASN A 325 -27.73 -2.56 -5.89
CA ASN A 325 -28.64 -1.62 -5.21
C ASN A 325 -28.19 -0.16 -5.32
N GLY A 326 -29.11 0.76 -5.63
CA GLY A 326 -28.89 2.21 -5.53
C GLY A 326 -28.10 2.85 -6.68
N TYR A 327 -27.93 2.17 -7.81
CA TYR A 327 -27.16 2.65 -8.97
C TYR A 327 -27.94 3.70 -9.75
#